data_AF-B8C297-F1
#
_entry.id   AF-B8C297-F1
#
_cell.length_a   1.000
_cell.length_b   1.000
_cell.length_c   1.000
_cell.angle_alpha   90.00
_cell.angle_beta   90.00
_cell.angle_gamma   90.00
#
_symmetry.space_group_name_H-M   'P 1'
#
loop_
_entity.id
_entity.type
_entity.pdbx_description
1 polymer ?
#
loop_
_entity_poly.entity_id
_entity_poly.type
_entity_poly.pdbx_seq_one_letter_code
_entity_poly.pdbx_strand_id
1 'polypeptide(L)'
;MMSQEKGYMDNRKRLYIDCPFQTINDLASKGLAKDGTASDECKQRAKDMLMGTVWYETHHYFSYQYYLEALPKDAKILVIRTEHLEEDWNDIEVGLGGQAQTNITFPRENSQPKQDRDMILGEDERMLLCKYLCIEIQVYKDILRRAMNINDEQYEVSMSELSDSCPIEAKETGCSFSAPDISEKLKENRGYPNIKGGYPK
;
A
#
# COMPACT_ATOMS: atom_id res chain seq x y z
N MET A 1 14.29 -18.99 -8.39
CA MET A 1 13.17 -18.42 -9.17
C MET A 1 11.96 -19.35 -9.22
N MET A 2 12.04 -20.56 -9.79
CA MET A 2 10.88 -21.49 -9.86
C MET A 2 10.26 -21.90 -8.50
N SER A 3 11.04 -21.94 -7.41
CA SER A 3 10.52 -22.28 -6.07
C SER A 3 9.74 -21.15 -5.41
N GLN A 4 10.14 -19.88 -5.62
CA GLN A 4 9.45 -18.71 -5.08
C GLN A 4 8.12 -18.47 -5.82
N GLU A 5 8.10 -18.67 -7.14
CA GLU A 5 6.88 -18.57 -7.94
C GLU A 5 5.84 -19.63 -7.56
N LYS A 6 6.29 -20.87 -7.29
CA LYS A 6 5.41 -21.93 -6.77
C LYS A 6 4.87 -21.58 -5.39
N GLY A 7 5.71 -21.10 -4.48
CA GLY A 7 5.29 -20.66 -3.14
C GLY A 7 4.29 -19.51 -3.17
N TYR A 8 4.48 -18.56 -4.08
CA TYR A 8 3.55 -17.44 -4.32
C TYR A 8 2.18 -17.94 -4.81
N MET A 9 2.15 -18.83 -5.81
CA MET A 9 0.89 -19.39 -6.31
C MET A 9 0.14 -20.20 -5.25
N ASP A 10 0.85 -20.98 -4.44
CA ASP A 10 0.26 -21.72 -3.32
C ASP A 10 -0.32 -20.76 -2.27
N ASN A 11 0.37 -19.67 -1.95
CA ASN A 11 -0.13 -18.63 -1.04
C ASN A 11 -1.38 -17.95 -1.60
N ARG A 12 -1.37 -17.55 -2.88
CA ARG A 12 -2.55 -16.98 -3.54
C ARG A 12 -3.76 -17.89 -3.40
N LYS A 13 -3.59 -19.19 -3.66
CA LYS A 13 -4.66 -20.18 -3.49
C LYS A 13 -5.18 -20.19 -2.05
N ARG A 14 -4.28 -20.22 -1.08
CA ARG A 14 -4.63 -20.20 0.35
C ARG A 14 -5.46 -18.99 0.76
N LEU A 15 -5.26 -17.83 0.14
CA LEU A 15 -6.08 -16.66 0.45
C LEU A 15 -7.36 -16.59 -0.39
N TYR A 16 -7.26 -16.69 -1.71
CA TYR A 16 -8.38 -16.40 -2.62
C TYR A 16 -9.31 -17.59 -2.87
N ILE A 17 -8.84 -18.82 -2.62
CA ILE A 17 -9.64 -20.05 -2.84
C ILE A 17 -10.04 -20.69 -1.51
N ASP A 18 -9.10 -20.82 -0.56
CA ASP A 18 -9.38 -21.55 0.67
C ASP A 18 -10.12 -20.69 1.72
N CYS A 19 -10.12 -19.36 1.58
CA CYS A 19 -10.82 -18.44 2.48
C CYS A 19 -12.09 -17.86 1.85
N PRO A 20 -13.10 -17.48 2.65
CA PRO A 20 -14.41 -17.06 2.17
C PRO A 20 -14.43 -15.58 1.71
N PHE A 21 -13.36 -15.12 1.03
CA PHE A 21 -13.16 -13.74 0.60
C PHE A 21 -13.34 -13.63 -0.92
N GLN A 22 -14.54 -13.31 -1.38
CA GLN A 22 -14.79 -13.09 -2.81
C GLN A 22 -14.56 -11.62 -3.20
N THR A 23 -14.67 -10.71 -2.23
CA THR A 23 -14.51 -9.27 -2.40
C THR A 23 -13.64 -8.70 -1.29
N ILE A 24 -13.18 -7.45 -1.46
CA ILE A 24 -12.50 -6.73 -0.38
C ILE A 24 -13.43 -6.49 0.81
N ASN A 25 -14.74 -6.33 0.58
CA ASN A 25 -15.75 -6.23 1.64
C ASN A 25 -15.84 -7.52 2.45
N ASP A 26 -15.78 -8.70 1.79
CA ASP A 26 -15.71 -9.98 2.49
C ASP A 26 -14.44 -10.10 3.32
N LEU A 27 -13.30 -9.68 2.78
CA LEU A 27 -12.03 -9.70 3.50
C LEU A 27 -12.12 -8.88 4.78
N ALA A 28 -12.69 -7.67 4.72
CA ALA A 28 -12.89 -6.82 5.87
C ALA A 28 -13.93 -7.38 6.85
N SER A 29 -15.17 -7.60 6.41
CA SER A 29 -16.29 -8.02 7.25
C SER A 29 -16.13 -9.43 7.83
N LYS A 30 -15.57 -10.39 7.09
CA LYS A 30 -15.42 -11.78 7.56
C LYS A 30 -14.05 -12.04 8.16
N GLY A 31 -13.00 -11.39 7.65
CA GLY A 31 -11.60 -11.64 8.01
C GLY A 31 -11.02 -10.69 9.05
N LEU A 32 -11.42 -9.42 9.06
CA LEU A 32 -10.84 -8.39 9.95
C LEU A 32 -11.76 -8.01 11.11
N ALA A 33 -13.08 -8.09 10.91
CA ALA A 33 -14.05 -7.82 11.97
C ALA A 33 -13.87 -8.80 13.14
N LYS A 34 -14.10 -8.30 14.36
CA LYS A 34 -13.94 -9.10 15.60
C LYS A 34 -14.86 -10.32 15.61
N ASP A 35 -16.09 -10.13 15.14
CA ASP A 35 -17.16 -11.10 14.99
C ASP A 35 -17.26 -11.68 13.57
N GLY A 36 -16.23 -11.47 12.73
CA GLY A 36 -16.18 -12.02 11.38
C GLY A 36 -16.29 -13.54 11.37
N THR A 37 -16.93 -14.08 10.33
CA THR A 37 -17.29 -15.50 10.23
C THR A 37 -16.21 -16.41 9.65
N ALA A 38 -15.09 -15.86 9.17
CA ALA A 38 -13.98 -16.65 8.66
C ALA A 38 -13.30 -17.45 9.78
N SER A 39 -12.61 -18.55 9.41
CA SER A 39 -11.77 -19.28 10.35
C SER A 39 -10.64 -18.41 10.89
N ASP A 40 -10.10 -18.74 12.07
CA ASP A 40 -8.97 -18.00 12.66
C ASP A 40 -7.76 -17.96 11.73
N GLU A 41 -7.52 -19.05 11.00
CA GLU A 41 -6.48 -19.10 9.97
C GLU A 41 -6.74 -18.07 8.87
N CYS A 42 -7.95 -18.00 8.31
CA CYS A 42 -8.29 -17.02 7.27
C CYS A 42 -8.27 -15.57 7.79
N LYS A 43 -8.67 -15.35 9.04
CA LYS A 43 -8.52 -14.04 9.69
C LYS A 43 -7.05 -13.63 9.78
N GLN A 44 -6.16 -14.56 10.14
CA GLN A 44 -4.73 -14.29 10.19
C GLN A 44 -4.17 -13.99 8.78
N ARG A 45 -4.53 -14.79 7.77
CA ARG A 45 -4.13 -14.58 6.38
C ARG A 45 -4.56 -13.21 5.83
N ALA A 46 -5.76 -12.74 6.18
CA ALA A 46 -6.24 -11.42 5.80
C ALA A 46 -5.36 -10.28 6.38
N LYS A 47 -4.99 -10.39 7.66
CA LYS A 47 -4.07 -9.44 8.31
C LYS A 47 -2.68 -9.50 7.69
N ASP A 48 -2.16 -10.70 7.48
CA ASP A 48 -0.83 -10.92 6.91
C ASP A 48 -0.72 -10.39 5.47
N MET A 49 -1.80 -10.50 4.68
CA MET A 49 -1.89 -9.87 3.38
C MET A 49 -1.78 -8.35 3.49
N LEU A 50 -2.64 -7.70 4.28
CA LEU A 50 -2.67 -6.24 4.37
C LEU A 50 -1.39 -5.65 4.98
N MET A 51 -0.78 -6.35 5.93
CA MET A 51 0.49 -5.96 6.53
C MET A 51 1.70 -6.37 5.66
N GLY A 52 1.48 -7.07 4.54
CA GLY A 52 2.55 -7.51 3.65
C GLY A 52 3.55 -8.47 4.30
N THR A 53 3.19 -9.18 5.38
CA THR A 53 4.10 -10.11 6.08
C THR A 53 4.24 -11.43 5.34
N VAL A 54 3.21 -11.81 4.56
CA VAL A 54 3.21 -13.01 3.72
C VAL A 54 2.87 -12.63 2.28
N TRP A 55 3.55 -13.23 1.31
CA TRP A 55 3.36 -12.93 -0.11
C TRP A 55 2.09 -13.60 -0.66
N TYR A 56 0.94 -13.03 -0.32
CA TYR A 56 -0.37 -13.37 -0.89
C TYR A 56 -0.69 -12.57 -2.14
N GLU A 57 -0.28 -11.30 -2.17
CA GLU A 57 -0.50 -10.38 -3.26
C GLU A 57 0.76 -9.49 -3.38
N THR A 58 1.20 -9.19 -4.59
CA THR A 58 2.49 -8.55 -4.87
C THR A 58 2.52 -7.09 -4.43
N HIS A 59 1.45 -6.32 -4.67
CA HIS A 59 1.38 -4.92 -4.25
C HIS A 59 1.41 -4.77 -2.73
N HIS A 60 0.73 -5.66 -2.00
CA HIS A 60 0.78 -5.63 -0.54
C HIS A 60 2.09 -6.17 0.02
N TYR A 61 2.67 -7.21 -0.60
CA TYR A 61 3.93 -7.78 -0.12
C TYR A 61 5.11 -6.83 -0.36
N PHE A 62 5.19 -6.18 -1.53
CA PHE A 62 6.14 -5.11 -1.80
C PHE A 62 5.47 -3.76 -1.55
N SER A 63 5.23 -3.49 -0.28
CA SER A 63 4.50 -2.33 0.21
C SER A 63 5.33 -1.03 0.13
N TYR A 64 4.75 0.12 0.44
CA TYR A 64 5.47 1.38 0.50
C TYR A 64 6.63 1.34 1.50
N GLN A 65 6.48 0.65 2.64
CA GLN A 65 7.59 0.45 3.58
C GLN A 65 8.79 -0.21 2.89
N TYR A 66 8.55 -1.25 2.07
CA TYR A 66 9.60 -1.94 1.34
C TYR A 66 10.31 -1.06 0.30
N TYR A 67 9.58 -0.15 -0.35
CA TYR A 67 10.19 0.79 -1.28
C TYR A 67 10.93 1.92 -0.58
N LEU A 68 10.38 2.44 0.52
CA LEU A 68 10.98 3.52 1.30
C LEU A 68 12.31 3.11 1.94
N GLU A 69 12.39 1.91 2.50
CA GLU A 69 13.61 1.37 3.13
C GLU A 69 14.81 1.27 2.19
N ALA A 70 14.57 1.28 0.88
CA ALA A 70 15.64 1.23 -0.11
C ALA A 70 16.14 2.59 -0.56
N LEU A 71 15.47 3.67 -0.16
CA LEU A 71 15.88 5.01 -0.48
C LEU A 71 16.86 5.50 0.60
N PRO A 72 18.00 6.10 0.22
CA PRO A 72 18.82 6.85 1.16
C PRO A 72 17.98 7.88 1.94
N LYS A 73 18.31 8.13 3.21
CA LYS A 73 17.52 9.02 4.07
C LYS A 73 17.45 10.46 3.53
N ASP A 74 18.51 10.90 2.89
CA ASP A 74 18.68 12.22 2.27
C ASP A 74 18.38 12.22 0.76
N ALA A 75 17.88 11.10 0.22
CA ALA A 75 17.52 11.03 -1.19
C ALA A 75 16.40 12.00 -1.50
N LYS A 76 16.64 12.78 -2.55
CA LYS A 76 15.66 13.59 -3.26
C LYS A 76 14.78 12.66 -4.08
N ILE A 77 13.49 12.62 -3.78
CA ILE A 77 12.53 11.77 -4.49
C ILE A 77 11.49 12.59 -5.22
N LEU A 78 11.08 12.06 -6.38
CA LEU A 78 9.93 12.54 -7.13
C LEU A 78 8.81 11.51 -6.96
N VAL A 79 7.59 11.98 -6.77
CA VAL A 79 6.43 11.11 -6.51
C VAL A 79 5.34 11.42 -7.52
N ILE A 80 4.68 10.36 -7.99
CA ILE A 80 3.51 10.44 -8.84
C ILE A 80 2.37 9.71 -8.13
N ARG A 81 1.30 10.43 -7.84
CA ARG A 81 0.06 9.94 -7.24
C ARG A 81 -0.88 9.45 -8.33
N THR A 82 -1.64 8.38 -8.05
CA THR A 82 -2.52 7.79 -9.07
C THR A 82 -3.76 8.67 -9.30
N GLU A 83 -4.24 9.29 -8.22
CA GLU A 83 -5.36 10.22 -8.16
C GLU A 83 -5.05 11.57 -8.85
N HIS A 84 -3.78 11.98 -8.88
CA HIS A 84 -3.31 13.27 -9.41
C HIS A 84 -2.27 13.08 -10.54
N LEU A 85 -2.42 12.00 -11.32
CA LEU A 85 -1.41 11.51 -12.26
C LEU A 85 -0.99 12.54 -13.32
N GLU A 86 -1.94 13.29 -13.89
CA GLU A 86 -1.66 14.32 -14.90
C GLU A 86 -0.94 15.54 -14.30
N GLU A 87 -1.33 15.96 -13.09
CA GLU A 87 -0.72 17.08 -12.39
C GLU A 87 0.73 16.75 -12.00
N ASP A 88 0.94 15.65 -11.28
CA ASP A 88 2.26 15.27 -10.79
C ASP A 88 3.24 14.98 -11.95
N TRP A 89 2.74 14.40 -13.05
CA TRP A 89 3.54 14.21 -14.27
C TRP A 89 4.01 15.54 -14.86
N ASN A 90 3.08 16.49 -15.01
CA ASN A 90 3.40 17.80 -15.58
C ASN A 90 4.37 18.60 -14.70
N ASP A 91 4.21 18.54 -13.38
CA ASP A 91 5.11 19.20 -12.44
C ASP A 91 6.54 18.66 -12.55
N ILE A 92 6.69 17.34 -12.70
CA ILE A 92 7.99 16.71 -12.94
C ILE A 92 8.57 17.13 -14.29
N GLU A 93 7.80 17.06 -15.38
CA GLU A 93 8.27 17.42 -16.72
C GLU A 93 8.74 18.88 -16.77
N VAL A 94 7.95 19.81 -16.22
CA VAL A 94 8.34 21.23 -16.14
C VAL A 94 9.57 21.41 -15.24
N GLY A 95 9.63 20.73 -14.10
CA GLY A 95 10.77 20.76 -13.18
C GLY A 95 12.08 20.28 -13.80
N LEU A 96 12.02 19.38 -14.79
CA LEU A 96 13.17 18.88 -15.55
C LEU A 96 13.51 19.72 -16.80
N GLY A 97 12.82 20.86 -17.01
CA GLY A 97 13.03 21.76 -18.14
C GLY A 97 12.21 21.41 -19.39
N GLY A 98 11.23 20.51 -19.26
CA GLY A 98 10.25 20.17 -20.27
C GLY A 98 9.06 21.14 -20.31
N GLN A 99 7.94 20.66 -20.82
CA GLN A 99 6.70 21.44 -20.96
C GLN A 99 5.51 20.61 -20.50
N ALA A 100 4.57 21.26 -19.81
CA ALA A 100 3.31 20.64 -19.44
C ALA A 100 2.49 20.28 -20.69
N GLN A 101 1.82 19.13 -20.63
CA GLN A 101 0.91 18.65 -21.64
C GLN A 101 -0.50 18.54 -21.06
N THR A 102 -1.50 18.76 -21.90
CA THR A 102 -2.90 18.59 -21.52
C THR A 102 -3.47 17.35 -22.20
N ASN A 103 -4.42 16.69 -21.54
CA ASN A 103 -5.08 15.47 -22.04
C ASN A 103 -4.10 14.31 -22.24
N ILE A 104 -3.19 14.14 -21.29
CA ILE A 104 -2.21 13.05 -21.31
C ILE A 104 -2.96 11.72 -21.27
N THR A 105 -2.71 10.87 -22.25
CA THR A 105 -3.29 9.52 -22.27
C THR A 105 -2.35 8.57 -21.57
N PHE A 106 -2.70 8.20 -20.34
CA PHE A 106 -1.97 7.17 -19.60
C PHE A 106 -2.43 5.77 -20.03
N PRO A 107 -1.51 4.82 -20.31
CA PRO A 107 -1.86 3.44 -20.57
C PRO A 107 -2.66 2.86 -19.40
N ARG A 108 -3.83 2.30 -19.69
CA ARG A 108 -4.68 1.63 -18.70
C ARG A 108 -4.45 0.13 -18.74
N GLU A 109 -3.29 -0.34 -18.28
CA GLU A 109 -3.18 -1.77 -17.94
C GLU A 109 -4.01 -2.02 -16.68
N ASN A 110 -4.84 -3.07 -16.68
CA ASN A 110 -5.88 -3.39 -15.67
C ASN A 110 -7.24 -2.67 -15.79
N SER A 111 -7.62 -2.19 -16.98
CA SER A 111 -9.00 -1.74 -17.25
C SER A 111 -9.99 -2.91 -17.40
N GLN A 112 -10.14 -3.75 -16.38
CA GLN A 112 -11.44 -4.40 -16.21
C GLN A 112 -12.44 -3.26 -15.98
N PRO A 113 -13.57 -3.19 -16.70
CA PRO A 113 -14.59 -2.20 -16.40
C PRO A 113 -14.95 -2.36 -14.93
N LYS A 114 -14.75 -1.29 -14.15
CA LYS A 114 -15.11 -1.24 -12.72
C LYS A 114 -16.54 -1.73 -12.62
N GLN A 115 -16.77 -2.92 -12.07
CA GLN A 115 -18.14 -3.37 -11.87
C GLN A 115 -18.68 -2.61 -10.66
N ASP A 116 -19.94 -2.18 -10.68
CA ASP A 116 -20.53 -1.39 -9.59
C ASP A 116 -20.42 -2.08 -8.23
N ARG A 117 -20.33 -3.43 -8.24
CA ARG A 117 -20.10 -4.26 -7.05
C ARG A 117 -18.68 -4.24 -6.50
N ASP A 118 -17.69 -3.79 -7.27
CA ASP A 118 -16.28 -3.78 -6.88
C ASP A 118 -15.91 -2.51 -6.09
N MET A 119 -16.81 -1.51 -6.03
CA MET A 119 -16.50 -0.18 -5.49
C MET A 119 -17.24 0.23 -4.22
N ILE A 120 -18.19 -0.57 -3.73
CA ILE A 120 -18.97 -0.19 -2.54
C ILE A 120 -18.43 -0.95 -1.34
N LEU A 121 -17.44 -0.34 -0.69
CA LEU A 121 -17.00 -0.73 0.64
C LEU A 121 -17.89 -0.02 1.67
N GLY A 122 -18.48 -0.77 2.60
CA GLY A 122 -19.19 -0.15 3.72
C GLY A 122 -18.25 0.68 4.59
N GLU A 123 -18.80 1.64 5.33
CA GLU A 123 -17.99 2.52 6.18
C GLU A 123 -17.22 1.72 7.24
N ASP A 124 -17.85 0.74 7.86
CA ASP A 124 -17.23 -0.12 8.88
C ASP A 124 -16.11 -0.99 8.28
N GLU A 125 -16.35 -1.60 7.12
CA GLU A 125 -15.33 -2.36 6.41
C GLU A 125 -14.14 -1.49 5.99
N ARG A 126 -14.40 -0.26 5.55
CA ARG A 126 -13.35 0.72 5.25
C ARG A 126 -12.52 1.05 6.47
N MET A 127 -13.15 1.33 7.61
CA MET A 127 -12.42 1.60 8.85
C MET A 127 -11.57 0.40 9.30
N LEU A 128 -12.05 -0.84 9.09
CA LEU A 128 -11.26 -2.04 9.35
C LEU A 128 -10.05 -2.14 8.43
N LEU A 129 -10.19 -1.86 7.13
CA LEU A 129 -9.06 -1.85 6.20
C LEU A 129 -8.05 -0.76 6.58
N CYS A 130 -8.51 0.48 6.81
CA CYS A 130 -7.65 1.61 7.19
C CYS A 130 -6.81 1.27 8.42
N LYS A 131 -7.41 0.64 9.43
CA LYS A 131 -6.69 0.20 10.64
C LYS A 131 -5.50 -0.71 10.32
N TYR A 132 -5.68 -1.71 9.45
CA TYR A 132 -4.60 -2.65 9.10
C TYR A 132 -3.64 -2.09 8.06
N LEU A 133 -4.08 -1.13 7.25
CA LEU A 133 -3.24 -0.35 6.33
C LEU A 133 -2.53 0.83 7.01
N CYS A 134 -2.74 1.05 8.30
CA CYS A 134 -2.24 2.23 9.01
C CYS A 134 -0.74 2.48 8.76
N ILE A 135 0.11 1.44 8.82
CA ILE A 135 1.56 1.59 8.58
C ILE A 135 1.82 2.09 7.16
N GLU A 136 1.15 1.52 6.17
CA GLU A 136 1.26 1.95 4.77
C GLU A 136 0.79 3.39 4.57
N ILE A 137 -0.29 3.78 5.26
CA ILE A 137 -0.79 5.15 5.26
C ILE A 137 0.25 6.11 5.86
N GLN A 138 0.85 5.77 7.00
CA GLN A 138 1.89 6.62 7.60
C GLN A 138 3.13 6.73 6.71
N VAL A 139 3.51 5.63 6.04
CA VAL A 139 4.64 5.65 5.08
C VAL A 139 4.30 6.47 3.84
N TYR A 140 3.07 6.39 3.31
CA TYR A 140 2.59 7.25 2.23
C TYR A 140 2.69 8.73 2.60
N LYS A 141 2.26 9.11 3.81
CA LYS A 141 2.38 10.47 4.33
C LYS A 141 3.84 10.95 4.36
N ASP A 142 4.77 10.10 4.85
CA ASP A 142 6.21 10.42 4.86
C ASP A 142 6.77 10.58 3.44
N ILE A 143 6.41 9.69 2.52
CA ILE A 143 6.84 9.76 1.11
C ILE A 143 6.41 11.08 0.47
N LEU A 144 5.14 11.46 0.63
CA LEU A 144 4.63 12.73 0.09
C LEU A 144 5.34 13.93 0.72
N ARG A 145 5.55 13.91 2.04
CA ARG A 145 6.23 15.01 2.74
C ARG A 145 7.68 15.20 2.30
N ARG A 146 8.33 14.13 1.83
CA ARG A 146 9.72 14.12 1.34
C ARG A 146 9.84 14.42 -0.16
N ALA A 147 8.73 14.37 -0.90
CA ALA A 147 8.74 14.54 -2.34
C ALA A 147 9.10 15.98 -2.73
N MET A 148 9.99 16.11 -3.72
CA MET A 148 10.44 17.43 -4.18
C MET A 148 9.42 18.14 -5.07
N ASN A 149 8.60 17.37 -5.79
CA ASN A 149 7.61 17.88 -6.72
C ASN A 149 6.22 18.05 -6.11
N ILE A 150 6.08 17.82 -4.80
CA ILE A 150 4.81 17.99 -4.07
C ILE A 150 4.98 19.17 -3.12
N ASN A 151 4.19 20.21 -3.31
CA ASN A 151 4.18 21.38 -2.44
C ASN A 151 3.21 21.19 -1.24
N ASP A 152 3.23 22.14 -0.29
CA ASP A 152 2.39 22.06 0.91
C ASP A 152 0.87 22.01 0.57
N GLU A 153 0.41 22.76 -0.44
CA GLU A 153 -1.00 22.74 -0.84
C GLU A 153 -1.41 21.37 -1.42
N GLN A 154 -0.59 20.80 -2.30
CA GLN A 154 -0.82 19.47 -2.87
C GLN A 154 -0.79 18.36 -1.79
N TYR A 155 0.11 18.49 -0.81
CA TYR A 155 0.16 17.59 0.33
C TYR A 155 -1.13 17.68 1.15
N GLU A 156 -1.61 18.88 1.48
CA GLU A 156 -2.87 19.07 2.22
C GLU A 156 -4.09 18.55 1.46
N VAL A 157 -4.12 18.67 0.12
CA VAL A 157 -5.16 18.04 -0.72
C VAL A 157 -5.16 16.52 -0.53
N SER A 158 -3.99 15.86 -0.65
CA SER A 158 -3.89 14.42 -0.41
C SER A 158 -4.26 14.03 1.03
N MET A 159 -3.95 14.86 2.03
CA MET A 159 -4.35 14.60 3.41
C MET A 159 -5.85 14.75 3.61
N SER A 160 -6.50 15.68 2.91
CA SER A 160 -7.95 15.83 2.92
C SER A 160 -8.64 14.62 2.30
N GLU A 161 -8.20 14.19 1.11
CA GLU A 161 -8.74 13.01 0.42
C GLU A 161 -8.54 11.72 1.24
N LEU A 162 -7.36 11.59 1.87
CA LEU A 162 -7.09 10.52 2.82
C LEU A 162 -8.01 10.62 4.03
N SER A 163 -8.29 11.80 4.57
CA SER A 163 -9.21 11.99 5.69
C SER A 163 -10.66 11.62 5.34
N ASP A 164 -11.07 11.78 4.08
CA ASP A 164 -12.39 11.37 3.62
C ASP A 164 -12.52 9.83 3.58
N SER A 165 -11.41 9.13 3.35
CA SER A 165 -11.38 7.66 3.26
C SER A 165 -11.03 6.97 4.59
N CYS A 166 -10.01 7.44 5.28
CA CYS A 166 -9.42 6.89 6.51
C CYS A 166 -9.21 8.01 7.56
N PRO A 167 -10.30 8.55 8.16
CA PRO A 167 -10.27 9.76 8.97
C PRO A 167 -9.40 9.67 10.24
N ILE A 168 -9.21 8.47 10.79
CA ILE A 168 -8.38 8.27 11.99
C ILE A 168 -6.91 8.29 11.58
N GLU A 169 -6.53 7.46 10.62
CA GLU A 169 -5.15 7.30 10.16
C GLU A 169 -4.59 8.56 9.48
N ALA A 170 -5.45 9.36 8.84
CA ALA A 170 -5.08 10.67 8.31
C ALA A 170 -4.55 11.60 9.41
N LYS A 171 -5.24 11.63 10.56
CA LYS A 171 -4.95 12.56 11.68
C LYS A 171 -3.85 12.06 12.60
N GLU A 172 -3.78 10.75 12.82
CA GLU A 172 -2.76 10.15 13.68
C GLU A 172 -1.35 10.27 13.06
N THR A 173 -0.34 10.36 13.93
CA THR A 173 1.07 10.39 13.53
C THR A 173 1.72 9.01 13.60
N GLY A 174 0.97 7.97 13.93
CA GLY A 174 1.47 6.62 14.15
C GLY A 174 0.36 5.59 14.25
N CYS A 175 0.74 4.33 14.40
CA CYS A 175 -0.18 3.19 14.46
C CYS A 175 -0.19 2.54 15.84
N SER A 176 -1.30 1.90 16.18
CA SER A 176 -1.46 1.15 17.44
C SER A 176 -0.58 -0.11 17.53
N PHE A 177 0.10 -0.48 16.44
CA PHE A 177 1.00 -1.60 16.34
C PHE A 177 2.29 -1.18 15.61
N SER A 178 3.37 -1.93 15.84
CA SER A 178 4.65 -1.70 15.18
C SER A 178 4.60 -2.11 13.71
N ALA A 179 5.38 -1.43 12.87
CA ALA A 179 5.64 -1.86 11.50
C ALA A 179 6.16 -3.31 11.48
N PRO A 180 5.79 -4.12 10.47
CA PRO A 180 6.33 -5.46 10.31
C PRO A 180 7.85 -5.41 10.05
N ASP A 181 8.56 -6.41 10.57
CA ASP A 181 9.97 -6.60 10.24
C ASP A 181 10.09 -7.15 8.81
N ILE A 182 10.69 -6.36 7.93
CA ILE A 182 10.90 -6.72 6.52
C ILE A 182 12.36 -7.06 6.20
N SER A 183 13.21 -7.29 7.21
CA SER A 183 14.65 -7.52 7.02
C SER A 183 14.93 -8.70 6.09
N GLU A 184 14.23 -9.83 6.26
CA GLU A 184 14.41 -10.99 5.39
C GLU A 184 13.90 -10.70 3.96
N LYS A 185 12.77 -9.99 3.84
CA LYS A 185 12.22 -9.55 2.54
C LYS A 185 13.22 -8.68 1.77
N LEU A 186 13.88 -7.72 2.45
CA LEU A 186 14.90 -6.87 1.86
C LEU A 186 16.14 -7.67 1.45
N LYS A 187 16.58 -8.61 2.28
CA LYS A 187 17.70 -9.48 1.98
C LYS A 187 17.45 -10.35 0.75
N GLU A 188 16.31 -11.04 0.69
CA GLU A 188 15.97 -11.95 -0.39
C GLU A 188 15.80 -11.24 -1.74
N ASN A 189 15.25 -10.01 -1.73
CA ASN A 189 14.84 -9.33 -2.96
C ASN A 189 15.73 -8.15 -3.36
N ARG A 190 16.59 -7.65 -2.45
CA ARG A 190 17.54 -6.54 -2.72
C ARG A 190 18.99 -6.88 -2.38
N GLY A 191 19.28 -8.07 -1.86
CA GLY A 191 20.64 -8.52 -1.57
C GLY A 191 21.28 -7.83 -0.35
N TYR A 192 20.48 -7.31 0.57
CA TYR A 192 20.99 -6.66 1.79
C TYR A 192 21.73 -7.68 2.68
N PRO A 193 22.90 -7.34 3.24
CA PRO A 193 23.66 -8.27 4.09
C PRO A 193 22.92 -8.56 5.39
N ASN A 194 23.18 -9.71 6.02
CA ASN A 194 22.69 -10.04 7.36
C ASN A 194 23.26 -9.05 8.40
N ILE A 195 22.55 -7.96 8.69
CA ILE A 195 22.89 -7.09 9.80
C ILE A 195 22.17 -7.62 11.05
N LYS A 196 22.92 -8.31 11.92
CA LYS A 196 22.43 -8.60 13.28
C LYS A 196 22.43 -7.28 14.05
N GLY A 197 21.24 -6.73 14.27
CA GLY A 197 21.04 -5.41 14.88
C GLY A 197 20.52 -4.45 13.82
N GLY A 198 19.26 -4.07 13.94
CA GLY A 198 18.50 -3.34 12.93
C GLY A 198 19.23 -2.14 12.34
N TYR A 199 18.80 -1.74 11.14
CA TYR A 199 19.29 -0.56 10.47
C TYR A 199 19.30 0.62 11.45
N PRO A 200 20.42 1.36 11.56
CA PRO A 200 20.48 2.52 12.43
C PRO A 200 19.39 3.50 12.01
N LYS A 201 18.44 3.70 12.94
CA LYS A 201 17.41 4.74 12.86
C LYS A 201 18.02 6.12 12.72
#